data_AF-A0A098EIR0-F1
#
_entry.id   AF-A0A098EIR0-F1
#
_cell.length_a   1.000
_cell.length_b   1.000
_cell.length_c   1.000
_cell.angle_alpha   90.00
_cell.angle_beta   90.00
_cell.angle_gamma   90.00
#
_symmetry.space_group_name_H-M   'P 1'
#
loop_
_entity.id
_entity.type
_entity.pdbx_description
1 polymer ?
#
loop_
_entity_poly.entity_id
_entity_poly.type
_entity_poly.pdbx_seq_one_letter_code
_entity_poly.pdbx_strand_id
1 'polypeptide(L)'
;MAARRIMVGYIELTEEESQKLYEQVSKDKELDGYDGLQSLMEDFDSRIIEPEAKPLADVLDAEEAPTEEKTKGIRFIEIFNKLEEDSRYRIQSSKQD
;
A
#
# COMPACT_ATOMS: atom_id res chain seq x y z
N MET A 1 -5.84 -21.44 7.93
CA MET A 1 -6.73 -20.86 6.90
C MET A 1 -5.86 -20.54 5.70
N ALA A 2 -6.23 -20.95 4.49
CA ALA A 2 -5.40 -20.72 3.32
C ALA A 2 -5.41 -19.22 3.00
N ALA A 3 -4.24 -18.58 3.04
CA ALA A 3 -4.13 -17.18 2.64
C ALA A 3 -4.40 -17.11 1.13
N ARG A 4 -5.43 -16.34 0.75
CA ARG A 4 -5.77 -16.11 -0.65
C ARG A 4 -4.97 -14.90 -1.14
N ARG A 5 -4.29 -15.08 -2.27
CA ARG A 5 -3.64 -13.98 -2.97
C ARG A 5 -4.70 -13.13 -3.63
N ILE A 6 -4.68 -11.83 -3.34
CA ILE A 6 -5.62 -10.86 -3.89
C ILE A 6 -4.99 -10.21 -5.12
N MET A 7 -5.75 -10.12 -6.21
CA MET A 7 -5.34 -9.41 -7.41
C MET A 7 -5.97 -8.02 -7.39
N VAL A 8 -5.14 -6.99 -7.55
CA VAL A 8 -5.59 -5.60 -7.64
C VAL A 8 -4.98 -4.98 -8.89
N GLY A 9 -5.81 -4.64 -9.88
CA GLY A 9 -5.31 -4.19 -11.18
C GLY A 9 -4.38 -5.23 -11.82
N TYR A 10 -3.12 -4.87 -12.06
CA TYR A 10 -2.11 -5.74 -12.66
C TYR A 10 -1.15 -6.38 -11.64
N ILE A 11 -1.35 -6.14 -10.33
CA ILE A 11 -0.47 -6.65 -9.28
C ILE A 11 -1.18 -7.79 -8.53
N GLU A 12 -0.52 -8.95 -8.49
CA GLU A 12 -0.87 -10.04 -7.57
C GLU A 12 -0.16 -9.81 -6.24
N LEU A 13 -0.94 -9.59 -5.19
CA LEU A 13 -0.43 -9.43 -3.83
C LEU A 13 0.01 -10.79 -3.27
N THR A 14 1.12 -10.77 -2.54
CA THR A 14 1.53 -11.89 -1.68
C THR A 14 0.50 -12.13 -0.58
N GLU A 15 0.59 -13.29 0.08
CA GLU A 15 -0.30 -13.63 1.19
C GLU A 15 -0.24 -12.58 2.32
N GLU A 16 0.96 -12.10 2.66
CA GLU A 16 1.15 -11.08 3.69
C GLU A 16 0.59 -9.71 3.26
N GLU A 17 0.81 -9.30 2.00
CA GLU A 17 0.26 -8.07 1.45
C GLU A 17 -1.26 -8.11 1.38
N SER A 18 -1.83 -9.26 1.00
CA SER A 18 -3.27 -9.51 0.96
C SER A 18 -3.90 -9.41 2.35
N GLN A 19 -3.24 -9.98 3.36
CA GLN A 19 -3.70 -9.87 4.74
C GLN A 19 -3.64 -8.42 5.24
N LYS A 20 -2.54 -7.70 4.99
CA LYS A 20 -2.42 -6.27 5.38
C LYS A 20 -3.50 -5.42 4.74
N LEU A 21 -3.78 -5.66 3.45
CA LEU A 21 -4.86 -4.97 2.75
C LEU A 21 -6.22 -5.29 3.37
N TYR A 22 -6.50 -6.57 3.63
CA TYR A 22 -7.74 -7.00 4.27
C TYR A 22 -7.95 -6.31 5.63
N GLU A 23 -6.91 -6.24 6.47
CA GLU A 23 -6.97 -5.58 7.77
C GLU A 23 -7.17 -4.06 7.67
N GLN A 24 -6.68 -3.41 6.61
CA GLN A 24 -6.95 -1.99 6.37
C GLN A 24 -8.37 -1.79 5.87
N VAL A 25 -8.76 -2.48 4.80
CA VAL A 25 -10.08 -2.32 4.18
C VAL A 25 -11.20 -2.74 5.12
N SER A 26 -11.02 -3.79 5.92
CA SER A 26 -12.03 -4.25 6.89
C SER A 26 -12.33 -3.26 8.02
N LYS A 27 -11.45 -2.27 8.25
CA LYS A 27 -11.72 -1.18 9.20
C LYS A 27 -12.64 -0.11 8.62
N ASP A 28 -12.55 0.11 7.31
CA ASP A 28 -13.30 1.15 6.62
C ASP A 28 -14.58 0.62 5.96
N LYS A 29 -14.61 -0.67 5.60
CA LYS A 29 -15.70 -1.33 4.89
C LYS A 29 -15.98 -2.69 5.53
N GLU A 30 -17.26 -3.05 5.64
CA GLU A 30 -17.65 -4.40 6.01
C GLU A 30 -17.31 -5.35 4.85
N LEU A 31 -16.48 -6.36 5.13
CA LEU A 31 -16.07 -7.38 4.17
C LEU A 31 -16.55 -8.75 4.63
N ASP A 32 -17.18 -9.50 3.72
CA ASP A 32 -17.54 -10.90 3.93
C ASP A 32 -16.33 -11.86 3.73
N GLY A 33 -15.16 -11.45 4.22
CA GLY A 33 -13.89 -12.17 4.05
C GLY A 33 -13.15 -11.85 2.74
N TYR A 34 -12.21 -12.74 2.38
CA TYR A 34 -11.30 -12.53 1.24
C TYR A 34 -12.02 -12.48 -0.12
N ASP A 35 -13.16 -13.14 -0.27
CA ASP A 35 -13.94 -13.09 -1.52
C ASP A 35 -14.61 -11.73 -1.70
N GLY A 36 -15.08 -11.12 -0.62
CA GLY A 36 -15.57 -9.74 -0.61
C GLY A 36 -14.46 -8.75 -0.93
N LEU A 37 -13.26 -8.96 -0.37
CA LEU A 37 -12.09 -8.14 -0.71
C LEU A 37 -11.73 -8.27 -2.19
N GLN A 38 -11.66 -9.49 -2.73
CA GLN A 38 -11.33 -9.70 -4.14
C GLN A 38 -12.34 -9.00 -5.06
N SER A 39 -13.62 -9.11 -4.75
CA SER A 39 -14.69 -8.44 -5.51
C SER A 39 -14.55 -6.92 -5.45
N LEU A 40 -14.27 -6.37 -4.25
CA LEU A 40 -14.01 -4.94 -4.09
C LEU A 40 -12.80 -4.49 -4.91
N MET A 41 -11.74 -5.30 -4.96
CA MET A 41 -10.50 -4.95 -5.65
C MET A 41 -10.62 -4.94 -7.18
N GLU A 42 -11.72 -5.43 -7.76
CA GLU A 42 -11.99 -5.31 -9.20
C GLU A 42 -12.16 -3.84 -9.62
N ASP A 43 -12.79 -3.04 -8.76
CA ASP A 43 -13.00 -1.60 -8.97
C ASP A 43 -11.76 -0.75 -8.63
N PHE A 44 -10.75 -1.36 -8.01
CA PHE A 44 -9.51 -0.71 -7.64
C PHE A 44 -8.42 -1.00 -8.66
N ASP A 45 -7.46 -0.09 -8.74
CA ASP A 45 -6.19 -0.31 -9.41
C ASP A 45 -5.05 -0.28 -8.40
N SER A 46 -3.89 -0.74 -8.82
CA SER A 46 -2.70 -0.67 -8.00
C SER A 46 -1.52 -0.13 -8.77
N ARG A 47 -0.61 0.54 -8.07
CA ARG A 47 0.67 0.99 -8.61
C ARG A 47 1.75 0.88 -7.57
N ILE A 48 2.97 0.60 -8.03
CA ILE A 48 4.14 0.62 -7.17
C ILE A 48 4.64 2.07 -7.10
N ILE A 49 4.70 2.61 -5.88
CA ILE A 49 5.31 3.91 -5.61
C ILE A 49 6.60 3.69 -4.83
N GLU A 50 7.64 4.39 -5.25
CA GLU A 50 8.86 4.56 -4.46
C GLU A 50 8.85 6.00 -3.96
N PRO A 51 8.45 6.26 -2.70
CA PRO A 51 8.55 7.59 -2.16
C PRO A 51 10.02 8.00 -2.15
N GLU A 52 10.35 8.99 -2.97
CA GLU A 52 11.61 9.70 -2.84
C GLU A 52 11.62 10.32 -1.44
N ALA A 53 12.49 9.81 -0.57
CA ALA A 53 12.79 10.47 0.69
C ALA A 53 13.38 11.84 0.35
N LYS A 54 12.52 12.87 0.29
CA LYS A 54 12.96 14.26 0.34
C LYS A 54 13.42 14.48 1.78
N PRO A 55 14.74 14.57 2.04
CA PRO A 55 15.19 14.82 3.39
C PRO A 55 14.58 16.15 3.85
N LEU A 56 14.04 16.19 5.07
CA LEU A 56 13.55 17.40 5.73
C LEU A 56 14.62 18.52 5.83
N ALA A 57 15.87 18.21 5.49
CA ALA A 57 16.99 19.14 5.37
C ALA A 57 16.76 20.27 4.35
N ASP A 58 15.80 20.15 3.42
CA ASP A 58 15.44 21.26 2.52
C ASP A 58 14.50 22.30 3.19
N VAL A 59 13.97 22.04 4.39
CA VAL A 59 12.97 22.88 5.07
C VAL A 59 13.38 23.30 6.50
N LEU A 60 14.27 22.56 7.17
CA LEU A 60 14.77 22.86 8.51
C LEU A 60 16.30 22.95 8.52
N ASP A 61 16.84 23.95 9.22
CA ASP A 61 18.29 24.12 9.45
C ASP A 61 18.93 22.79 9.90
N ALA A 62 20.05 22.46 9.26
CA ALA A 62 20.68 21.13 9.26
C ALA A 62 21.15 20.61 10.64
N GLU A 63 21.03 21.39 11.71
CA GLU A 63 21.54 21.06 13.05
C GLU A 63 20.51 20.38 13.99
N GLU A 64 19.21 20.37 13.66
CA GLU A 64 18.17 19.74 14.51
C GLU A 64 17.34 18.64 13.82
N ALA A 65 17.52 18.42 12.52
CA ALA A 65 16.78 17.37 11.82
C ALA A 65 17.37 15.99 12.17
N PRO A 66 16.55 15.01 12.63
CA PRO A 66 17.03 13.64 12.78
C PRO A 66 17.58 13.18 11.42
N THR A 67 18.77 12.59 11.42
CA THR A 67 19.32 11.87 10.27
C THR A 67 18.37 10.73 9.94
N GLU A 68 17.31 11.00 9.19
CA GLU A 68 16.57 9.98 8.48
C GLU A 68 17.55 9.43 7.45
N GLU A 69 18.09 8.24 7.77
CA GLU A 69 18.80 7.43 6.79
C GLU A 69 17.94 7.43 5.54
N LYS A 70 18.50 7.92 4.42
CA LYS A 70 17.84 7.88 3.13
C LYS A 70 17.37 6.45 2.92
N THR A 71 16.11 6.15 3.17
CA THR A 71 15.52 4.84 2.95
C THR A 71 15.32 4.70 1.46
N LYS A 72 16.45 4.61 0.75
CA LYS A 72 16.51 4.25 -0.66
C LYS A 72 15.93 2.85 -0.75
N GLY A 73 14.79 2.73 -1.40
CA GLY A 73 14.25 1.45 -1.80
C GLY A 73 13.19 0.85 -0.87
N ILE A 74 12.38 1.63 -0.15
CA ILE A 74 11.09 1.09 0.33
C ILE A 74 10.01 1.39 -0.71
N ARG A 75 9.68 0.37 -1.51
CA ARG A 75 8.54 0.35 -2.43
C ARG A 75 7.26 0.07 -1.67
N PHE A 76 6.23 0.85 -1.99
CA PHE A 76 4.87 0.65 -1.51
C PHE A 76 3.98 0.30 -2.69
N ILE A 77 2.97 -0.53 -2.44
CA ILE A 77 1.87 -0.76 -3.36
C ILE A 77 0.76 0.19 -2.91
N GLU A 78 0.47 1.17 -3.76
CA GLU A 78 -0.67 2.05 -3.60
C GLU A 78 -1.85 1.45 -4.35
N ILE A 79 -2.95 1.26 -3.63
CA ILE A 79 -4.21 0.69 -4.12
C ILE A 79 -5.25 1.81 -4.08
N PHE A 80 -5.86 2.12 -5.21
CA PHE A 80 -6.76 3.27 -5.33
C PHE A 80 -7.99 2.89 -6.14
N ASN A 81 -9.15 3.42 -5.74
CA ASN A 81 -10.39 3.21 -6.48
C ASN A 81 -10.31 3.96 -7.83
N LYS A 82 -10.64 3.27 -8.93
CA LYS A 82 -10.62 3.85 -10.29
C LYS A 82 -11.73 4.87 -10.52
N LEU A 83 -12.83 4.74 -9.78
CA LEU A 83 -14.07 5.48 -9.95
C LEU A 83 -14.22 6.63 -8.93
N GLU A 84 -13.65 6.48 -7.74
CA GLU A 84 -13.77 7.45 -6.63
C GLU A 84 -12.39 7.81 -6.05
N GLU A 85 -12.06 9.10 -5.93
CA GLU A 85 -10.73 9.54 -5.46
C GLU A 85 -10.47 9.36 -3.95
N ASP A 86 -11.50 9.00 -3.18
CA ASP A 86 -11.50 9.04 -1.71
C ASP A 86 -11.03 7.73 -1.05
N SER A 87 -11.00 6.62 -1.79
CA SER A 87 -10.55 5.32 -1.26
C SER A 87 -9.14 5.00 -1.75
N ARG A 88 -8.14 5.24 -0.89
CA ARG A 88 -6.73 4.93 -1.14
C ARG A 88 -6.11 4.18 0.03
N TYR A 89 -5.50 3.04 -0.30
CA TYR A 89 -4.79 2.17 0.63
C TYR A 89 -3.31 2.10 0.24
N ARG A 90 -2.43 2.07 1.23
CA ARG A 90 -0.99 1.93 1.01
C ARG A 90 -0.47 0.80 1.87
N ILE A 91 0.14 -0.18 1.21
CA ILE A 91 0.79 -1.30 1.86
C ILE A 91 2.26 -1.33 1.42
N GLN A 92 3.15 -1.63 2.35
CA GLN A 92 4.56 -1.83 2.03
C GLN A 92 4.68 -3.09 1.18
N SER A 93 5.37 -3.00 0.03
CA SER A 93 5.56 -4.18 -0.80
C SER A 93 6.52 -5.16 -0.11
N SER A 94 6.30 -6.46 -0.28
CA SER A 94 7.28 -7.47 0.10
C SER A 94 8.41 -7.57 -0.93
N LYS A 95 8.22 -7.06 -2.15
CA LYS A 95 9.24 -7.03 -3.22
C LYS A 95 9.95 -5.68 -3.25
N GLN A 96 11.13 -5.64 -2.62
CA GLN A 96 11.98 -4.45 -2.52
C GLN A 96 13.15 -4.43 -3.53
N ASP A 97 13.31 -5.50 -4.32
CA ASP A 97 14.36 -5.69 -5.35
C ASP A 97 14.00 -5.02 -6.68
#